data_AF-A0AB38PC59-F1
#
_entry.id   AF-A0AB38PC59-F1
#
_cell.length_a   1.000
_cell.length_b   1.000
_cell.length_c   1.000
_cell.angle_alpha   90.00
_cell.angle_beta   90.00
_cell.angle_gamma   90.00
#
_symmetry.space_group_name_H-M   'P 1'
#
loop_
_entity.id
_entity.type
_entity.pdbx_description
1 polymer ?
#
loop_
_entity_poly.entity_id
_entity_poly.type
_entity_poly.pdbx_seq_one_letter_code
_entity_poly.pdbx_strand_id
1 'polypeptide(L)'
;MTQAQPQRSTSDLVKAAVSGWLGTALEFMDFQLYSLGAALVFHEIFFPEQSAAMALILAMGTYGAGYIARIVGAFIFGRMGDSIGRKKVLFITITMMGICTTLIGVLPTYAQIGIFAPVLLVTLRIIQGLGAGAEISGAGTMLAEYAPKGKRGIISSLVAMGTNCGTLSATAIWAVMFFALDREELVAWGWRVPFLASVVVMIFAIWLRMNLKESPVFEKVNDAEAAAPQAVQDTSLGAMFRSKSFWLATGLRFGQAGNSGLIQTFLAGYLVQTLLFDKAIPTDALMISSILGFISIPLLGWLSDKVGRRLPYIILNISAIVLAYPMLSIIVDKSYAPGVLMLSIIVIHNVAVLGLFALENITMAEMFGSRNRFTRMAISKEAGGLVAVGFGPVLAGIFCNMTGSWWPIVAMLVVYSLIGLVSALLMPEVRDRDLSDAEDAAEVPQKERAAYGALSTRR
;
A
#
# COMPACT_ATOMS: atom_id res chain seq x y z
N MET A 1 -9.75 17.78 -39.23
CA MET A 1 -10.94 17.46 -38.42
C MET A 1 -10.48 17.14 -37.02
N THR A 2 -10.70 18.05 -36.07
CA THR A 2 -10.37 17.85 -34.66
C THR A 2 -11.29 16.76 -34.13
N GLN A 3 -10.81 15.53 -33.97
CA GLN A 3 -11.60 14.48 -33.34
C GLN A 3 -11.93 14.95 -31.92
N ALA A 4 -13.23 15.18 -31.66
CA ALA A 4 -13.72 15.50 -30.34
C ALA A 4 -13.33 14.37 -29.39
N GLN A 5 -12.65 14.72 -28.31
CA GLN A 5 -12.13 13.78 -27.32
C GLN A 5 -13.29 12.94 -26.76
N PRO A 6 -13.12 11.62 -26.53
CA PRO A 6 -14.10 10.85 -25.76
C PRO A 6 -14.05 11.34 -24.31
N GLN A 7 -14.90 12.32 -24.00
CA GLN A 7 -15.07 12.85 -22.66
C GLN A 7 -15.77 11.74 -21.86
N ARG A 8 -14.99 11.03 -21.03
CA ARG A 8 -15.53 9.93 -20.21
C ARG A 8 -16.66 10.46 -19.35
N SER A 9 -17.78 9.75 -19.37
CA SER A 9 -18.97 10.16 -18.65
C SER A 9 -18.73 10.06 -17.14
N THR A 10 -19.50 10.81 -16.35
CA THR A 10 -19.52 10.64 -14.89
C THR A 10 -19.81 9.20 -14.49
N SER A 11 -20.59 8.45 -15.29
CA SER A 11 -20.85 7.02 -15.07
C SER A 11 -19.58 6.17 -15.21
N ASP A 12 -18.74 6.44 -16.22
CA ASP A 12 -17.48 5.72 -16.40
C ASP A 12 -16.50 6.01 -15.25
N LEU A 13 -16.47 7.26 -14.77
CA LEU A 13 -15.68 7.63 -13.59
C LEU A 13 -16.15 6.90 -12.33
N VAL A 14 -17.47 6.84 -12.08
CA VAL A 14 -18.03 6.13 -10.92
C VAL A 14 -17.69 4.64 -10.99
N LYS A 15 -17.83 4.01 -12.17
CA LYS A 15 -17.44 2.60 -12.37
C LYS A 15 -15.96 2.37 -12.10
N ALA A 16 -15.09 3.25 -12.58
CA ALA A 16 -13.66 3.16 -12.31
C ALA A 16 -13.34 3.35 -10.83
N ALA A 17 -13.93 4.36 -10.19
CA ALA A 17 -13.76 4.64 -8.77
C ALA A 17 -14.22 3.47 -7.88
N VAL A 18 -15.41 2.92 -8.13
CA VAL A 18 -15.95 1.76 -7.40
C VAL A 18 -15.11 0.52 -7.66
N SER A 19 -14.70 0.26 -8.90
CA SER A 19 -13.86 -0.89 -9.24
C SER A 19 -12.48 -0.80 -8.60
N GLY A 20 -11.84 0.38 -8.60
CA GLY A 20 -10.56 0.59 -7.92
C GLY A 20 -10.68 0.50 -6.40
N TRP A 21 -11.71 1.14 -5.82
CA TRP A 21 -11.95 1.12 -4.38
C TRP A 21 -12.22 -0.30 -3.87
N LEU A 22 -13.21 -0.99 -4.43
CA LEU A 22 -13.58 -2.35 -4.01
C LEU A 22 -12.50 -3.35 -4.39
N GLY A 23 -11.87 -3.23 -5.57
CA GLY A 23 -10.76 -4.10 -5.95
C GLY A 23 -9.62 -4.07 -4.93
N THR A 24 -9.15 -2.86 -4.57
CA THR A 24 -8.12 -2.70 -3.54
C THR A 24 -8.59 -3.13 -2.15
N ALA A 25 -9.88 -3.01 -1.83
CA ALA A 25 -10.41 -3.53 -0.57
C ALA A 25 -10.34 -5.05 -0.49
N LEU A 26 -10.71 -5.75 -1.56
CA LEU A 26 -10.67 -7.21 -1.61
C LEU A 26 -9.20 -7.71 -1.56
N GLU A 27 -8.30 -7.04 -2.27
CA GLU A 27 -6.85 -7.29 -2.20
C GLU A 27 -6.31 -7.20 -0.76
N PHE A 28 -6.55 -6.05 -0.11
CA PHE A 28 -6.03 -5.82 1.24
C PHE A 28 -6.73 -6.63 2.30
N MET A 29 -7.98 -7.02 2.08
CA MET A 29 -8.66 -7.97 2.95
C MET A 29 -7.91 -9.30 2.94
N ASP A 30 -7.61 -9.89 1.78
CA ASP A 30 -6.85 -11.16 1.70
C ASP A 30 -5.44 -11.04 2.30
N PHE A 31 -4.78 -9.91 2.04
CA PHE A 31 -3.45 -9.63 2.59
C PHE A 31 -3.46 -9.49 4.13
N GLN A 32 -4.42 -8.73 4.66
CA GLN A 32 -4.55 -8.50 6.10
C GLN A 32 -5.06 -9.73 6.84
N LEU A 33 -5.97 -10.50 6.24
CA LEU A 33 -6.53 -11.73 6.80
C LEU A 33 -5.40 -12.74 7.09
N TYR A 34 -4.42 -12.84 6.19
CA TYR A 34 -3.19 -13.57 6.50
C TYR A 34 -2.32 -12.91 7.55
N SER A 35 -2.08 -11.61 7.47
CA SER A 35 -1.17 -10.93 8.40
C SER A 35 -1.63 -11.11 9.86
N LEU A 36 -2.95 -11.03 10.09
CA LEU A 36 -3.56 -11.33 11.37
C LEU A 36 -3.51 -12.82 11.73
N GLY A 37 -3.80 -13.72 10.78
CA GLY A 37 -3.67 -15.16 11.01
C GLY A 37 -2.24 -15.58 11.37
N ALA A 38 -1.25 -14.98 10.71
CA ALA A 38 0.18 -15.17 10.97
C ALA A 38 0.55 -14.74 12.39
N ALA A 39 0.08 -13.57 12.80
CA ALA A 39 0.35 -13.02 14.13
C ALA A 39 -0.38 -13.77 15.26
N LEU A 40 -1.58 -14.28 15.01
CA LEU A 40 -2.48 -14.75 16.08
C LEU A 40 -2.66 -16.28 16.15
N VAL A 41 -2.50 -17.00 15.03
CA VAL A 41 -2.93 -18.41 14.93
C VAL A 41 -1.85 -19.32 14.32
N PHE A 42 -1.10 -18.84 13.33
CA PHE A 42 -0.17 -19.69 12.57
C PHE A 42 1.11 -20.06 13.32
N HIS A 43 1.49 -19.31 14.36
CA HIS A 43 2.63 -19.67 15.18
C HIS A 43 2.47 -21.07 15.79
N GLU A 44 1.26 -21.46 16.21
CA GLU A 44 0.98 -22.79 16.76
C GLU A 44 0.86 -23.87 15.67
N ILE A 45 0.40 -23.50 14.47
CA ILE A 45 0.07 -24.45 13.40
C ILE A 45 1.29 -24.78 12.52
N PHE A 46 2.13 -23.78 12.27
CA PHE A 46 3.22 -23.84 11.31
C PHE A 46 4.60 -23.66 11.95
N PHE A 47 4.70 -23.10 13.17
CA PHE A 47 5.97 -22.73 13.82
C PHE A 47 6.06 -23.04 15.34
N PRO A 48 5.70 -24.25 15.82
CA PRO A 48 5.52 -24.51 17.25
C PRO A 48 6.80 -24.47 18.14
N GLU A 49 8.00 -24.42 17.57
CA GLU A 49 9.27 -24.65 18.31
C GLU A 49 10.06 -23.37 18.69
N GLN A 50 9.52 -22.16 18.49
CA GLN A 50 10.26 -20.90 18.65
C GLN A 50 9.87 -20.11 19.91
N SER A 51 10.81 -19.37 20.50
CA SER A 51 10.51 -18.40 21.57
C SER A 51 9.67 -17.23 21.04
N ALA A 52 8.82 -16.58 21.87
CA ALA A 52 7.89 -15.54 21.41
C ALA A 52 8.57 -14.36 20.67
N ALA A 53 9.72 -13.90 21.17
CA ALA A 53 10.48 -12.82 20.53
C ALA A 53 11.06 -13.27 19.17
N MET A 54 11.59 -14.49 19.07
CA MET A 54 12.11 -15.03 17.82
C MET A 54 10.98 -15.35 16.83
N ALA A 55 9.84 -15.83 17.32
CA ALA A 55 8.65 -16.08 16.52
C ALA A 55 8.14 -14.78 15.87
N LEU A 56 8.15 -13.65 16.60
CA LEU A 56 7.81 -12.35 16.04
C LEU A 56 8.78 -11.94 14.91
N ILE A 57 10.09 -12.09 15.12
CA ILE A 57 11.11 -11.76 14.10
C ILE A 57 10.93 -12.64 12.86
N LEU A 58 10.71 -13.95 13.02
CA LEU A 58 10.50 -14.89 11.91
C LEU A 58 9.19 -14.62 11.16
N ALA A 59 8.12 -14.26 11.87
CA ALA A 59 6.86 -13.84 11.26
C ALA A 59 7.06 -12.56 10.41
N MET A 60 7.79 -11.57 10.93
CA MET A 60 8.16 -10.37 10.15
C MET A 60 9.07 -10.71 8.96
N GLY A 61 9.97 -11.69 9.09
CA GLY A 61 10.80 -12.17 7.97
C GLY A 61 9.97 -12.80 6.84
N THR A 62 8.92 -13.54 7.19
CA THR A 62 7.96 -14.11 6.23
C THR A 62 7.19 -13.02 5.50
N TYR A 63 6.82 -11.96 6.22
CA TYR A 63 6.23 -10.76 5.65
C TYR A 63 7.18 -10.04 4.68
N GLY A 64 8.47 -9.93 5.05
CA GLY A 64 9.53 -9.38 4.19
C GLY A 64 9.75 -10.16 2.89
N ALA A 65 9.67 -11.49 2.91
CA ALA A 65 9.77 -12.32 1.70
C ALA A 65 8.69 -11.99 0.66
N GLY A 66 7.47 -11.68 1.12
CA GLY A 66 6.38 -11.20 0.26
C GLY A 66 6.72 -9.88 -0.44
N TYR A 67 7.40 -8.95 0.23
CA TYR A 67 7.82 -7.67 -0.37
C TYR A 67 8.93 -7.83 -1.42
N ILE A 68 9.83 -8.80 -1.26
CA ILE A 68 10.81 -9.12 -2.30
C ILE A 68 10.09 -9.57 -3.57
N ALA A 69 9.09 -10.44 -3.41
CA ALA A 69 8.26 -10.89 -4.52
C ALA A 69 7.46 -9.72 -5.14
N ARG A 70 6.99 -8.75 -4.35
CA ARG A 70 6.29 -7.56 -4.87
C ARG A 70 7.16 -6.74 -5.82
N ILE A 71 8.47 -6.61 -5.60
CA ILE A 71 9.35 -5.92 -6.57
C ILE A 71 9.40 -6.66 -7.90
N VAL A 72 9.58 -7.99 -7.86
CA VAL A 72 9.61 -8.82 -9.07
C VAL A 72 8.27 -8.74 -9.80
N GLY A 73 7.17 -8.77 -9.04
CA GLY A 73 5.81 -8.57 -9.51
C GLY A 73 5.61 -7.21 -10.18
N ALA A 74 6.02 -6.12 -9.50
CA ALA A 74 5.95 -4.75 -10.02
C ALA A 74 6.67 -4.61 -11.37
N PHE A 75 7.81 -5.28 -11.53
CA PHE A 75 8.56 -5.28 -12.78
C PHE A 75 7.84 -6.04 -13.90
N ILE A 76 7.38 -7.26 -13.63
CA ILE A 76 6.71 -8.13 -14.62
C ILE A 76 5.36 -7.53 -15.01
N PHE A 77 4.50 -7.31 -14.02
CA PHE A 77 3.12 -6.87 -14.22
C PHE A 77 3.04 -5.38 -14.57
N GLY A 78 3.98 -4.54 -14.10
CA GLY A 78 4.07 -3.14 -14.52
C GLY A 78 4.34 -3.02 -16.02
N ARG A 79 5.37 -3.73 -16.53
CA ARG A 79 5.69 -3.74 -17.97
C ARG A 79 4.57 -4.33 -18.81
N MET A 80 3.93 -5.38 -18.31
CA MET A 80 2.77 -5.96 -18.95
C MET A 80 1.61 -4.95 -19.01
N GLY A 81 1.41 -4.12 -17.99
CA GLY A 81 0.31 -3.14 -17.98
C GLY A 81 0.58 -1.92 -18.83
N ASP A 82 1.85 -1.60 -19.06
CA ASP A 82 2.26 -0.60 -20.06
C ASP A 82 2.14 -1.13 -21.49
N SER A 83 2.16 -2.45 -21.74
CA SER A 83 2.06 -3.03 -23.09
C SER A 83 0.68 -3.55 -23.50
N ILE A 84 0.00 -4.31 -22.64
CA ILE A 84 -1.28 -4.96 -22.96
C ILE A 84 -2.50 -4.29 -22.28
N GLY A 85 -2.27 -3.25 -21.50
CA GLY A 85 -3.30 -2.47 -20.78
C GLY A 85 -3.41 -2.80 -19.29
N ARG A 86 -3.80 -1.79 -18.50
CA ARG A 86 -3.84 -1.87 -17.03
C ARG A 86 -4.97 -2.78 -16.57
N LYS A 87 -6.10 -2.80 -17.29
CA LYS A 87 -7.24 -3.68 -16.96
C LYS A 87 -6.84 -5.16 -16.95
N LYS A 88 -6.11 -5.62 -17.97
CA LYS A 88 -5.73 -7.04 -18.11
C LYS A 88 -4.79 -7.47 -16.99
N VAL A 89 -3.85 -6.61 -16.62
CA VAL A 89 -2.94 -6.88 -15.50
C VAL A 89 -3.71 -7.01 -14.20
N LEU A 90 -4.60 -6.06 -13.91
CA LEU A 90 -5.42 -6.09 -12.69
C LEU A 90 -6.28 -7.36 -12.59
N PHE A 91 -6.72 -7.91 -13.71
CA PHE A 91 -7.42 -9.20 -13.76
C PHE A 91 -6.49 -10.38 -13.43
N ILE A 92 -5.28 -10.40 -14.00
CA ILE A 92 -4.31 -11.48 -13.78
C ILE A 92 -3.85 -11.49 -12.31
N THR A 93 -3.49 -10.32 -11.78
CA THR A 93 -2.97 -10.20 -10.41
C THR A 93 -4.02 -10.59 -9.38
N ILE A 94 -5.26 -10.11 -9.51
CA ILE A 94 -6.33 -10.40 -8.54
C ILE A 94 -6.72 -11.88 -8.52
N THR A 95 -6.71 -12.52 -9.70
CA THR A 95 -6.98 -13.96 -9.83
C THR A 95 -5.87 -14.78 -9.19
N MET A 96 -4.61 -14.44 -9.47
CA MET A 96 -3.45 -15.12 -8.90
C MET A 96 -3.43 -15.02 -7.37
N MET A 97 -3.72 -13.83 -6.83
CA MET A 97 -3.77 -13.58 -5.39
C MET A 97 -4.92 -14.32 -4.71
N GLY A 98 -6.11 -14.30 -5.31
CA GLY A 98 -7.28 -15.00 -4.78
C GLY A 98 -7.08 -16.52 -4.75
N ILE A 99 -6.53 -17.11 -5.81
CA ILE A 99 -6.19 -18.55 -5.86
C ILE A 99 -5.21 -18.90 -4.73
N CYS A 100 -4.14 -18.11 -4.56
CA CYS A 100 -3.17 -18.36 -3.50
C CYS A 100 -3.80 -18.28 -2.11
N THR A 101 -4.67 -17.29 -1.89
CA THR A 101 -5.34 -17.11 -0.59
C THR A 101 -6.30 -18.27 -0.30
N THR A 102 -7.07 -18.73 -1.29
CA THR A 102 -7.92 -19.92 -1.14
C THR A 102 -7.10 -21.18 -0.88
N LEU A 103 -5.95 -21.35 -1.55
CA LEU A 103 -5.07 -22.50 -1.35
C LEU A 103 -4.46 -22.55 0.06
N ILE A 104 -4.27 -21.40 0.73
CA ILE A 104 -3.83 -21.39 2.13
C ILE A 104 -4.84 -22.13 3.03
N GLY A 105 -6.13 -21.97 2.76
CA GLY A 105 -7.19 -22.63 3.53
C GLY A 105 -7.20 -24.16 3.45
N VAL A 106 -6.53 -24.76 2.45
CA VAL A 106 -6.41 -26.22 2.32
C VAL A 106 -5.02 -26.74 2.69
N LEU A 107 -4.12 -25.90 3.19
CA LEU A 107 -2.78 -26.34 3.56
C LEU A 107 -2.81 -27.37 4.70
N PRO A 108 -1.98 -28.43 4.61
CA PRO A 108 -1.72 -29.31 5.74
C PRO A 108 -0.90 -28.59 6.83
N THR A 109 -1.03 -29.06 8.08
CA THR A 109 -0.37 -28.46 9.25
C THR A 109 1.04 -29.03 9.47
N TYR A 110 1.84 -28.38 10.34
CA TYR A 110 3.16 -28.90 10.71
C TYR A 110 3.07 -30.30 11.33
N ALA A 111 2.02 -30.58 12.12
CA ALA A 111 1.80 -31.91 12.68
C ALA A 111 1.59 -33.00 11.60
N GLN A 112 1.15 -32.63 10.40
CA GLN A 112 0.87 -33.57 9.31
C GLN A 112 2.08 -33.81 8.41
N ILE A 113 2.84 -32.76 8.07
CA ILE A 113 3.92 -32.85 7.06
C ILE A 113 5.23 -32.17 7.49
N GLY A 114 5.35 -31.77 8.75
CA GLY A 114 6.53 -31.10 9.31
C GLY A 114 6.88 -29.80 8.59
N ILE A 115 8.16 -29.58 8.36
CA ILE A 115 8.73 -28.34 7.78
C ILE A 115 8.17 -27.98 6.40
N PHE A 116 7.58 -28.94 5.67
CA PHE A 116 6.98 -28.65 4.37
C PHE A 116 5.72 -27.77 4.48
N ALA A 117 5.01 -27.78 5.61
CA ALA A 117 3.84 -26.94 5.83
C ALA A 117 4.17 -25.43 5.78
N PRO A 118 5.12 -24.90 6.58
CA PRO A 118 5.54 -23.51 6.46
C PRO A 118 6.21 -23.20 5.11
N VAL A 119 6.92 -24.15 4.47
CA VAL A 119 7.51 -23.93 3.13
C VAL A 119 6.43 -23.69 2.07
N LEU A 120 5.36 -24.49 2.07
CA LEU A 120 4.24 -24.29 1.15
C LEU A 120 3.52 -22.97 1.42
N LEU A 121 3.32 -22.62 2.70
CA LEU A 121 2.74 -21.34 3.10
C LEU A 121 3.58 -20.15 2.57
N VAL A 122 4.89 -20.19 2.74
CA VAL A 122 5.83 -19.18 2.22
C VAL A 122 5.79 -19.13 0.69
N THR A 123 5.70 -20.28 0.03
CA THR A 123 5.61 -20.35 -1.44
C THR A 123 4.36 -19.66 -1.96
N LEU A 124 3.18 -19.96 -1.38
CA LEU A 124 1.93 -19.28 -1.73
C LEU A 124 2.02 -17.76 -1.46
N ARG A 125 2.70 -17.36 -0.37
CA ARG A 125 2.94 -15.95 -0.04
C ARG A 125 3.82 -15.23 -1.06
N ILE A 126 4.87 -15.89 -1.55
CA ILE A 126 5.73 -15.33 -2.59
C ILE A 126 4.92 -15.13 -3.88
N ILE A 127 4.12 -16.11 -4.29
CA ILE A 127 3.28 -16.01 -5.49
C ILE A 127 2.24 -14.89 -5.33
N GLN A 128 1.59 -14.79 -4.16
CA GLN A 128 0.65 -13.71 -3.86
C GLN A 128 1.35 -12.34 -3.86
N GLY A 129 2.57 -12.25 -3.32
CA GLY A 129 3.39 -11.05 -3.34
C GLY A 129 3.72 -10.57 -4.76
N LEU A 130 4.00 -11.50 -5.69
CA LEU A 130 4.16 -11.15 -7.12
C LEU A 130 2.92 -10.42 -7.65
N GLY A 131 1.71 -10.88 -7.33
CA GLY A 131 0.47 -10.26 -7.81
C GLY A 131 0.23 -8.87 -7.25
N ALA A 132 0.50 -8.71 -5.95
CA ALA A 132 0.26 -7.47 -5.23
C ALA A 132 1.19 -6.32 -5.67
N GLY A 133 2.35 -6.64 -6.26
CA GLY A 133 3.39 -5.66 -6.62
C GLY A 133 2.95 -4.59 -7.62
N ALA A 134 1.93 -4.85 -8.43
CA ALA A 134 1.43 -3.91 -9.43
C ALA A 134 -0.03 -3.50 -9.23
N GLU A 135 -0.78 -4.13 -8.32
CA GLU A 135 -2.23 -3.90 -8.25
C GLU A 135 -2.57 -2.48 -7.79
N ILE A 136 -2.07 -2.06 -6.62
CA ILE A 136 -2.39 -0.76 -6.03
C ILE A 136 -1.95 0.39 -6.95
N SER A 137 -0.77 0.26 -7.56
CA SER A 137 -0.24 1.24 -8.50
C SER A 137 -1.09 1.33 -9.77
N GLY A 138 -1.69 0.21 -10.20
CA GLY A 138 -2.56 0.14 -11.36
C GLY A 138 -3.91 0.77 -11.09
N ALA A 139 -4.51 0.46 -9.93
CA ALA A 139 -5.74 1.10 -9.45
C ALA A 139 -5.55 2.62 -9.27
N GLY A 140 -4.47 3.04 -8.63
CA GLY A 140 -4.13 4.45 -8.43
C GLY A 140 -3.93 5.21 -9.75
N THR A 141 -3.15 4.64 -10.66
CA THR A 141 -2.94 5.22 -12.00
C THR A 141 -4.25 5.36 -12.75
N MET A 142 -5.09 4.31 -12.74
CA MET A 142 -6.38 4.33 -13.43
C MET A 142 -7.29 5.40 -12.85
N LEU A 143 -7.46 5.48 -11.52
CA LEU A 143 -8.31 6.50 -10.91
C LEU A 143 -7.81 7.92 -11.19
N ALA A 144 -6.50 8.15 -11.13
CA ALA A 144 -5.92 9.46 -11.43
C ALA A 144 -6.14 9.88 -12.89
N GLU A 145 -6.04 8.94 -13.83
CA GLU A 145 -6.25 9.18 -15.27
C GLU A 145 -7.73 9.38 -15.64
N TYR A 146 -8.65 8.77 -14.90
CA TYR A 146 -10.09 9.01 -15.04
C TYR A 146 -10.54 10.32 -14.37
N ALA A 147 -9.86 10.74 -13.30
CA ALA A 147 -10.29 11.86 -12.49
C ALA A 147 -10.12 13.22 -13.22
N PRO A 148 -11.15 14.09 -13.19
CA PRO A 148 -11.04 15.43 -13.74
C PRO A 148 -10.03 16.27 -12.93
N LYS A 149 -9.40 17.23 -13.61
CA LYS A 149 -8.51 18.21 -12.96
C LYS A 149 -9.23 18.90 -11.79
N GLY A 150 -8.52 19.10 -10.68
CA GLY A 150 -9.03 19.71 -9.45
C GLY A 150 -9.83 18.76 -8.54
N LYS A 151 -10.03 17.50 -8.93
CA LYS A 151 -10.68 16.46 -8.09
C LYS A 151 -9.88 15.17 -8.01
N ARG A 152 -8.63 15.19 -8.46
CA ARG A 152 -7.82 13.97 -8.57
C ARG A 152 -7.38 13.45 -7.21
N GLY A 153 -7.12 14.34 -6.26
CA GLY A 153 -6.77 13.99 -4.89
C GLY A 153 -7.91 13.26 -4.19
N ILE A 154 -9.11 13.83 -4.18
CA ILE A 154 -10.26 13.17 -3.54
C ILE A 154 -10.61 11.83 -4.21
N ILE A 155 -10.59 11.74 -5.55
CA ILE A 155 -10.91 10.49 -6.25
C ILE A 155 -9.83 9.43 -6.01
N SER A 156 -8.55 9.79 -6.12
CA SER A 156 -7.45 8.82 -5.91
C SER A 156 -7.33 8.38 -4.46
N SER A 157 -7.80 9.18 -3.50
CA SER A 157 -7.87 8.79 -2.09
C SER A 157 -8.79 7.58 -1.85
N LEU A 158 -9.70 7.27 -2.79
CA LEU A 158 -10.54 6.08 -2.71
C LEU A 158 -9.72 4.78 -2.79
N VAL A 159 -8.54 4.78 -3.40
CA VAL A 159 -7.63 3.60 -3.35
C VAL A 159 -7.14 3.37 -1.91
N ALA A 160 -6.74 4.45 -1.23
CA ALA A 160 -6.33 4.38 0.18
C ALA A 160 -7.50 3.99 1.08
N MET A 161 -8.71 4.49 0.80
CA MET A 161 -9.92 4.04 1.48
C MET A 161 -10.18 2.54 1.25
N GLY A 162 -9.91 2.03 0.05
CA GLY A 162 -10.08 0.61 -0.29
C GLY A 162 -9.21 -0.26 0.58
N THR A 163 -7.92 0.07 0.66
CA THR A 163 -6.97 -0.60 1.57
C THR A 163 -7.47 -0.62 3.02
N ASN A 164 -7.98 0.52 3.51
CA ASN A 164 -8.52 0.66 4.85
C ASN A 164 -9.78 -0.21 5.07
N CYS A 165 -10.70 -0.25 4.09
CA CYS A 165 -11.85 -1.15 4.10
C CYS A 165 -11.42 -2.62 4.18
N GLY A 166 -10.46 -3.03 3.35
CA GLY A 166 -9.97 -4.40 3.34
C GLY A 166 -9.39 -4.82 4.69
N THR A 167 -8.59 -3.94 5.28
CA THR A 167 -7.98 -4.14 6.60
C THR A 167 -9.04 -4.32 7.69
N LEU A 168 -10.07 -3.45 7.70
CA LEU A 168 -11.18 -3.54 8.64
C LEU A 168 -12.03 -4.80 8.44
N SER A 169 -12.34 -5.16 7.19
CA SER A 169 -13.10 -6.38 6.88
C SER A 169 -12.37 -7.63 7.35
N ALA A 170 -11.05 -7.74 7.10
CA ALA A 170 -10.25 -8.86 7.61
C ALA A 170 -10.24 -8.93 9.14
N THR A 171 -10.13 -7.77 9.80
CA THR A 171 -10.16 -7.68 11.27
C THR A 171 -11.52 -8.13 11.82
N ALA A 172 -12.62 -7.69 11.20
CA ALA A 172 -13.97 -8.10 11.58
C ALA A 172 -14.20 -9.60 11.39
N ILE A 173 -13.72 -10.18 10.28
CA ILE A 173 -13.79 -11.63 10.03
C ILE A 173 -13.09 -12.40 11.16
N TRP A 174 -11.86 -12.03 11.50
CA TRP A 174 -11.14 -12.66 12.60
C TRP A 174 -11.83 -12.48 13.95
N ALA A 175 -12.36 -11.29 14.25
CA ALA A 175 -13.12 -11.05 15.47
C ALA A 175 -14.33 -11.99 15.59
N VAL A 176 -15.07 -12.21 14.50
CA VAL A 176 -16.17 -13.18 14.46
C VAL A 176 -15.67 -14.60 14.69
N MET A 177 -14.55 -15.01 14.09
CA MET A 177 -13.96 -16.34 14.32
C MET A 177 -13.57 -16.56 15.78
N PHE A 178 -12.92 -15.58 16.41
CA PHE A 178 -12.53 -15.66 17.82
C PHE A 178 -13.71 -15.62 18.79
N PHE A 179 -14.82 -15.00 18.41
CA PHE A 179 -16.03 -14.99 19.22
C PHE A 179 -16.83 -16.29 19.07
N ALA A 180 -16.86 -16.86 17.87
CA ALA A 180 -17.69 -18.02 17.54
C ALA A 180 -17.06 -19.37 17.89
N LEU A 181 -15.72 -19.46 17.93
CA LEU A 181 -14.99 -20.71 18.14
C LEU A 181 -14.11 -20.63 19.37
N ASP A 182 -13.97 -21.75 20.07
CA ASP A 182 -12.95 -21.88 21.10
C ASP A 182 -11.55 -22.08 20.48
N ARG A 183 -10.50 -22.04 21.30
CA ARG A 183 -9.12 -22.08 20.82
C ARG A 183 -8.79 -23.41 20.13
N GLU A 184 -9.32 -24.52 20.64
CA GLU A 184 -9.04 -25.85 20.09
C GLU A 184 -9.69 -26.00 18.71
N GLU A 185 -10.95 -25.60 18.55
CA GLU A 185 -11.65 -25.59 17.26
C GLU A 185 -10.99 -24.65 16.25
N LEU A 186 -10.58 -23.47 16.71
CA LEU A 186 -9.95 -22.48 15.85
C LEU A 186 -8.65 -22.99 15.23
N VAL A 187 -7.79 -23.64 16.04
CA VAL A 187 -6.51 -24.21 15.58
C VAL A 187 -6.75 -25.49 14.78
N ALA A 188 -7.75 -26.30 15.15
CA ALA A 188 -8.07 -27.54 14.46
C ALA A 188 -8.58 -27.30 13.03
N TRP A 189 -9.53 -26.38 12.85
CA TRP A 189 -10.16 -26.14 11.53
C TRP A 189 -10.61 -24.69 11.28
N GLY A 190 -10.99 -23.94 12.32
CA GLY A 190 -11.61 -22.62 12.17
C GLY A 190 -10.78 -21.63 11.37
N TRP A 191 -9.46 -21.65 11.53
CA TRP A 191 -8.54 -20.79 10.79
C TRP A 191 -8.64 -20.93 9.26
N ARG A 192 -9.14 -22.06 8.74
CA ARG A 192 -9.26 -22.31 7.29
C ARG A 192 -10.41 -21.55 6.66
N VAL A 193 -11.49 -21.30 7.41
CA VAL A 193 -12.74 -20.74 6.89
C VAL A 193 -12.55 -19.38 6.21
N PRO A 194 -11.85 -18.39 6.83
CA PRO A 194 -11.64 -17.09 6.21
C PRO A 194 -10.89 -17.18 4.86
N PHE A 195 -9.92 -18.09 4.74
CA PHE A 195 -9.14 -18.27 3.51
C PHE A 195 -9.95 -18.97 2.40
N LEU A 196 -10.74 -19.98 2.74
CA LEU A 196 -11.62 -20.64 1.78
C LEU A 196 -12.70 -19.69 1.27
N ALA A 197 -13.24 -18.84 2.14
CA ALA A 197 -14.22 -17.82 1.77
C ALA A 197 -13.66 -16.77 0.77
N SER A 198 -12.34 -16.58 0.71
CA SER A 198 -11.70 -15.69 -0.28
C SER A 198 -12.01 -16.08 -1.74
N VAL A 199 -12.45 -17.31 -2.02
CA VAL A 199 -12.89 -17.69 -3.38
C VAL A 199 -14.07 -16.85 -3.85
N VAL A 200 -15.01 -16.55 -2.94
CA VAL A 200 -16.21 -15.73 -3.25
C VAL A 200 -15.79 -14.29 -3.51
N VAL A 201 -14.90 -13.79 -2.67
CA VAL A 201 -14.30 -12.45 -2.78
C VAL A 201 -13.56 -12.31 -4.11
N MET A 202 -12.72 -13.28 -4.48
CA MET A 202 -12.01 -13.32 -5.76
C MET A 202 -12.98 -13.29 -6.95
N ILE A 203 -14.02 -14.13 -6.96
CA ILE A 203 -15.02 -14.16 -8.05
C ILE A 203 -15.71 -12.80 -8.18
N PHE A 204 -16.09 -12.19 -7.06
CA PHE A 204 -16.71 -10.86 -7.05
C PHE A 204 -15.75 -9.79 -7.59
N ALA A 205 -14.48 -9.84 -7.20
CA ALA A 205 -13.46 -8.92 -7.68
C ALA A 205 -13.22 -9.05 -9.19
N ILE A 206 -13.15 -10.29 -9.69
CA ILE A 206 -13.07 -10.61 -11.13
C ILE A 206 -14.26 -10.00 -11.88
N TRP A 207 -15.48 -10.21 -11.38
CA TRP A 207 -16.70 -9.64 -11.97
C TRP A 207 -16.68 -8.10 -12.04
N LEU A 208 -16.20 -7.43 -10.98
CA LEU A 208 -16.00 -5.98 -10.99
C LEU A 208 -14.99 -5.53 -12.05
N ARG A 209 -13.90 -6.29 -12.25
CA ARG A 209 -12.85 -5.97 -13.24
C ARG A 209 -13.30 -6.22 -14.68
N MET A 210 -14.16 -7.21 -14.94
CA MET A 210 -14.66 -7.52 -16.29
C MET A 210 -15.42 -6.33 -16.91
N ASN A 211 -16.14 -5.57 -16.09
CA ASN A 211 -17.00 -4.45 -16.50
C ASN A 211 -16.27 -3.10 -16.63
N LEU A 212 -14.97 -3.06 -16.36
CA LEU A 212 -14.18 -1.84 -16.40
C LEU A 212 -13.67 -1.53 -17.81
N LYS A 213 -13.64 -0.26 -18.21
CA LYS A 213 -13.01 0.18 -19.46
C LYS A 213 -11.55 0.53 -19.22
N GLU A 214 -10.71 0.44 -20.25
CA GLU A 214 -9.30 0.83 -20.15
C GLU A 214 -9.15 2.34 -19.89
N SER A 215 -7.99 2.77 -19.40
CA SER A 215 -7.75 4.18 -19.09
C SER A 215 -7.78 5.07 -20.35
N PRO A 216 -8.39 6.27 -20.28
CA PRO A 216 -8.40 7.22 -21.40
C PRO A 216 -7.00 7.72 -21.78
N VAL A 217 -6.03 7.71 -20.85
CA VAL A 217 -4.64 8.07 -21.17
C VAL A 217 -3.93 6.92 -21.88
N PHE A 218 -4.18 5.67 -21.47
CA PHE A 218 -3.63 4.50 -22.14
C PHE A 218 -4.08 4.41 -23.60
N GLU A 219 -5.39 4.55 -23.85
CA GLU A 219 -5.96 4.52 -25.19
C GLU A 219 -5.33 5.59 -26.08
N LYS A 220 -5.21 6.83 -25.59
CA LYS A 220 -4.59 7.94 -26.34
C LYS A 220 -3.13 7.68 -26.69
N VAL A 221 -2.33 7.16 -25.75
CA VAL A 221 -0.91 6.89 -25.99
C VAL A 221 -0.75 5.74 -26.98
N ASN A 222 -1.53 4.67 -26.83
CA ASN A 222 -1.49 3.52 -27.73
C ASN A 222 -1.92 3.91 -29.17
N ASP A 223 -2.97 4.71 -29.32
CA ASP A 223 -3.41 5.22 -30.62
C ASP A 223 -2.37 6.15 -31.28
N ALA A 224 -1.66 6.95 -30.47
CA ALA A 224 -0.60 7.84 -30.95
C ALA A 224 0.70 7.09 -31.30
N GLU A 225 1.07 6.06 -30.54
CA GLU A 225 2.24 5.20 -30.81
C GLU A 225 2.01 4.31 -32.03
N ALA A 226 0.77 3.88 -32.31
CA ALA A 226 0.43 3.22 -33.57
C ALA A 226 0.59 4.14 -34.80
N ALA A 227 0.62 5.46 -34.61
CA ALA A 227 0.66 6.46 -35.68
C ALA A 227 2.05 7.09 -35.93
N ALA A 228 3.06 6.84 -35.08
CA ALA A 228 4.39 7.45 -35.21
C ALA A 228 5.53 6.44 -34.98
N PRO A 229 6.65 6.49 -35.75
CA PRO A 229 7.78 5.62 -35.54
C PRO A 229 8.43 5.87 -34.17
N GLN A 230 8.69 4.79 -33.44
CA GLN A 230 9.25 4.79 -32.09
C GLN A 230 10.55 5.61 -32.02
N ALA A 231 10.50 6.76 -31.35
CA ALA A 231 11.72 7.31 -30.77
C ALA A 231 12.15 6.35 -29.66
N VAL A 232 13.15 5.51 -29.94
CA VAL A 232 13.72 4.53 -29.00
C VAL A 232 14.34 5.30 -27.84
N GLN A 233 13.55 5.60 -26.82
CA GLN A 233 14.05 6.03 -25.52
C GLN A 233 14.22 4.82 -24.63
N ASP A 234 15.33 4.81 -23.91
CA ASP A 234 15.75 3.69 -23.08
C ASP A 234 14.74 3.42 -21.95
N THR A 235 13.97 2.33 -22.09
CA THR A 235 13.04 1.80 -21.08
C THR A 235 13.73 0.77 -20.16
N SER A 236 15.06 0.73 -20.18
CA SER A 236 15.85 -0.13 -19.30
C SER A 236 15.67 0.25 -17.82
N LEU A 237 15.93 -0.73 -16.96
CA LEU A 237 16.06 -0.49 -15.52
C LEU A 237 17.14 0.58 -15.22
N GLY A 238 18.19 0.66 -16.05
CA GLY A 238 19.25 1.65 -15.91
C GLY A 238 18.75 3.09 -16.08
N ALA A 239 17.86 3.33 -17.03
CA ALA A 239 17.24 4.65 -17.21
C ALA A 239 16.31 5.02 -16.05
N MET A 240 15.61 4.04 -15.46
CA MET A 240 14.76 4.26 -14.28
C MET A 240 15.59 4.68 -13.06
N PHE A 241 16.69 4.00 -12.77
CA PHE A 241 17.54 4.34 -11.62
C PHE A 241 18.29 5.67 -11.78
N ARG A 242 18.38 6.22 -13.00
CA ARG A 242 18.91 7.57 -13.25
C ARG A 242 17.86 8.66 -13.07
N SER A 243 16.57 8.31 -13.00
CA SER A 243 15.48 9.28 -12.84
C SER A 243 15.45 9.83 -11.41
N LYS A 244 15.46 11.16 -11.32
CA LYS A 244 15.16 11.90 -10.09
C LYS A 244 13.74 11.62 -9.60
N SER A 245 12.77 11.54 -10.50
CA SER A 245 11.36 11.26 -10.13
C SER A 245 11.21 9.89 -9.47
N PHE A 246 11.95 8.89 -9.95
CA PHE A 246 11.97 7.57 -9.35
C PHE A 246 12.40 7.61 -7.88
N TRP A 247 13.56 8.19 -7.58
CA TRP A 247 14.08 8.26 -6.21
C TRP A 247 13.27 9.15 -5.28
N LEU A 248 12.71 10.25 -5.79
CA LEU A 248 11.77 11.07 -5.03
C LEU A 248 10.53 10.27 -4.64
N ALA A 249 9.92 9.55 -5.58
CA ALA A 249 8.74 8.72 -5.33
C ALA A 249 9.05 7.59 -4.34
N THR A 250 10.20 6.91 -4.51
CA THR A 250 10.68 5.92 -3.55
C THR A 250 10.86 6.51 -2.15
N GLY A 251 11.46 7.70 -2.02
CA GLY A 251 11.63 8.35 -0.71
C GLY A 251 10.30 8.80 -0.07
N LEU A 252 9.34 9.31 -0.86
CA LEU A 252 7.99 9.63 -0.36
C LEU A 252 7.30 8.40 0.23
N ARG A 253 7.57 7.21 -0.33
CA ARG A 253 7.03 5.94 0.17
C ARG A 253 7.59 5.55 1.53
N PHE A 254 8.81 5.93 1.91
CA PHE A 254 9.36 5.63 3.24
C PHE A 254 8.52 6.24 4.36
N GLY A 255 8.14 7.52 4.23
CA GLY A 255 7.35 8.22 5.24
C GLY A 255 5.99 7.55 5.48
N GLN A 256 5.30 7.10 4.44
CA GLN A 256 4.02 6.40 4.59
C GLN A 256 4.21 4.94 5.01
N ALA A 257 4.91 4.18 4.17
CA ALA A 257 4.92 2.73 4.25
C ALA A 257 5.75 2.27 5.44
N GLY A 258 6.92 2.88 5.66
CA GLY A 258 7.76 2.59 6.81
C GLY A 258 7.04 2.79 8.14
N ASN A 259 6.31 3.90 8.27
CA ASN A 259 5.50 4.16 9.46
C ASN A 259 4.34 3.17 9.59
N SER A 260 3.72 2.76 8.48
CA SER A 260 2.71 1.69 8.45
C SER A 260 3.26 0.38 9.01
N GLY A 261 4.43 -0.07 8.52
CA GLY A 261 5.06 -1.31 8.97
C GLY A 261 5.46 -1.25 10.46
N LEU A 262 5.96 -0.11 10.93
CA LEU A 262 6.32 0.04 12.33
C LEU A 262 5.10 0.10 13.25
N ILE A 263 4.08 0.92 12.94
CA ILE A 263 2.93 1.15 13.84
C ILE A 263 1.93 -0.01 13.76
N GLN A 264 1.54 -0.44 12.55
CA GLN A 264 0.49 -1.45 12.40
C GLN A 264 1.05 -2.87 12.57
N THR A 265 2.28 -3.14 12.11
CA THR A 265 2.81 -4.51 12.09
C THR A 265 3.69 -4.79 13.31
N PHE A 266 4.73 -3.97 13.56
CA PHE A 266 5.70 -4.27 14.62
C PHE A 266 5.24 -3.84 16.02
N LEU A 267 4.80 -2.60 16.19
CA LEU A 267 4.48 -2.00 17.49
C LEU A 267 3.35 -2.75 18.21
N ALA A 268 2.30 -3.14 17.47
CA ALA A 268 1.21 -3.94 18.03
C ALA A 268 1.73 -5.27 18.61
N GLY A 269 2.58 -5.99 17.87
CA GLY A 269 3.20 -7.22 18.33
C GLY A 269 4.15 -7.00 19.51
N TYR A 270 4.96 -5.93 19.47
CA TYR A 270 5.90 -5.56 20.53
C TYR A 270 5.18 -5.24 21.85
N LEU A 271 4.08 -4.49 21.81
CA LEU A 271 3.28 -4.16 23.00
C LEU A 271 2.74 -5.42 23.69
N VAL A 272 2.20 -6.36 22.91
CA VAL A 272 1.58 -7.57 23.45
C VAL A 272 2.63 -8.60 23.87
N GLN A 273 3.57 -8.92 22.98
CA GLN A 273 4.50 -10.04 23.17
C GLN A 273 5.71 -9.67 24.03
N THR A 274 6.21 -8.44 23.93
CA THR A 274 7.42 -8.01 24.66
C THR A 274 7.07 -7.23 25.91
N LEU A 275 6.17 -6.25 25.79
CA LEU A 275 5.81 -5.40 26.91
C LEU A 275 4.61 -5.92 27.71
N LEU A 276 3.95 -7.02 27.29
CA LEU A 276 2.85 -7.66 28.02
C LEU A 276 1.68 -6.71 28.30
N PHE A 277 1.31 -5.88 27.32
CA PHE A 277 0.05 -5.12 27.33
C PHE A 277 -1.12 -6.03 26.95
N ASP A 278 -2.33 -5.63 27.36
CA ASP A 278 -3.55 -6.24 26.84
C ASP A 278 -3.62 -6.05 25.32
N LYS A 279 -3.89 -7.13 24.59
CA LYS A 279 -4.06 -7.13 23.13
C LYS A 279 -5.14 -6.16 22.64
N ALA A 280 -6.16 -5.91 23.45
CA ALA A 280 -7.26 -4.99 23.12
C ALA A 280 -6.75 -3.57 22.88
N ILE A 281 -5.69 -3.13 23.56
CA ILE A 281 -5.17 -1.75 23.44
C ILE A 281 -4.72 -1.44 22.01
N PRO A 282 -3.73 -2.16 21.42
CA PRO A 282 -3.33 -1.89 20.04
C PRO A 282 -4.40 -2.27 19.01
N THR A 283 -5.17 -3.35 19.21
CA THR A 283 -6.16 -3.79 18.22
C THR A 283 -7.33 -2.83 18.12
N ASP A 284 -7.90 -2.42 19.25
CA ASP A 284 -9.07 -1.54 19.26
C ASP A 284 -8.68 -0.12 18.84
N ALA A 285 -7.48 0.33 19.22
CA ALA A 285 -6.95 1.60 18.74
C ALA A 285 -6.79 1.64 17.22
N LEU A 286 -6.20 0.60 16.61
CA LEU A 286 -6.06 0.53 15.15
C LEU A 286 -7.42 0.40 14.45
N MET A 287 -8.37 -0.33 15.03
CA MET A 287 -9.74 -0.43 14.51
C MET A 287 -10.44 0.93 14.52
N ILE A 288 -10.46 1.62 15.68
CA ILE A 288 -11.04 2.97 15.82
C ILE A 288 -10.33 3.95 14.89
N SER A 289 -9.00 3.89 14.82
CA SER A 289 -8.22 4.73 13.91
C SER A 289 -8.58 4.51 12.45
N SER A 290 -8.85 3.26 12.05
CA SER A 290 -9.27 2.91 10.69
C SER A 290 -10.69 3.40 10.41
N ILE A 291 -11.59 3.38 11.40
CA ILE A 291 -12.92 4.00 11.29
C ILE A 291 -12.79 5.51 11.05
N LEU A 292 -11.94 6.20 11.82
CA LEU A 292 -11.62 7.62 11.58
C LEU A 292 -10.98 7.86 10.22
N GLY A 293 -10.26 6.86 9.69
CA GLY A 293 -9.71 6.82 8.34
C GLY A 293 -10.72 7.11 7.23
N PHE A 294 -11.98 6.71 7.39
CA PHE A 294 -13.05 7.02 6.42
C PHE A 294 -13.33 8.51 6.28
N ILE A 295 -12.98 9.31 7.30
CA ILE A 295 -13.11 10.76 7.29
C ILE A 295 -11.77 11.40 6.90
N SER A 296 -10.67 10.98 7.53
CA SER A 296 -9.37 11.62 7.33
C SER A 296 -8.79 11.42 5.94
N ILE A 297 -8.97 10.23 5.32
CA ILE A 297 -8.42 9.92 3.99
C ILE A 297 -9.06 10.81 2.90
N PRO A 298 -10.40 10.88 2.73
CA PRO A 298 -11.00 11.74 1.71
C PRO A 298 -10.77 13.22 1.97
N LEU A 299 -10.78 13.62 3.24
CA LEU A 299 -10.55 15.01 3.62
C LEU A 299 -9.16 15.48 3.19
N LEU A 300 -8.12 14.67 3.41
CA LEU A 300 -6.76 15.00 2.98
C LEU A 300 -6.60 14.89 1.47
N GLY A 301 -7.26 13.93 0.82
CA GLY A 301 -7.34 13.88 -0.64
C GLY A 301 -7.91 15.17 -1.23
N TRP A 302 -9.05 15.63 -0.71
CA TRP A 302 -9.68 16.90 -1.10
C TRP A 302 -8.82 18.12 -0.77
N LEU A 303 -8.19 18.15 0.41
CA LEU A 303 -7.31 19.25 0.79
C LEU A 303 -6.14 19.37 -0.20
N SER A 304 -5.57 18.23 -0.64
CA SER A 304 -4.48 18.20 -1.62
C SER A 304 -4.87 18.76 -2.98
N ASP A 305 -6.14 18.69 -3.36
CA ASP A 305 -6.66 19.35 -4.57
C ASP A 305 -6.61 20.88 -4.43
N LYS A 306 -6.85 21.41 -3.23
CA LYS A 306 -6.87 22.85 -2.95
C LYS A 306 -5.49 23.46 -2.72
N VAL A 307 -4.64 22.81 -1.95
CA VAL A 307 -3.35 23.39 -1.50
C VAL A 307 -2.14 22.85 -2.25
N GLY A 308 -2.31 21.85 -3.11
CA GLY A 308 -1.21 21.13 -3.76
C GLY A 308 -0.84 19.84 -3.02
N ARG A 309 0.11 19.08 -3.58
CA ARG A 309 0.53 17.77 -3.06
C ARG A 309 1.74 17.90 -2.15
N ARG A 310 2.63 18.85 -2.46
CA ARG A 310 3.91 19.03 -1.78
C ARG A 310 3.75 19.49 -0.34
N LEU A 311 2.94 20.53 -0.12
CA LEU A 311 2.77 21.13 1.20
C LEU A 311 2.14 20.15 2.22
N PRO A 312 1.04 19.43 1.91
CA PRO A 312 0.50 18.41 2.81
C PRO A 312 1.51 17.32 3.17
N TYR A 313 2.32 16.85 2.20
CA TYR A 313 3.38 15.88 2.46
C TYR A 313 4.43 16.40 3.45
N ILE A 314 4.86 17.65 3.31
CA ILE A 314 5.80 18.29 4.24
C ILE A 314 5.19 18.35 5.65
N ILE A 315 3.96 18.85 5.78
CA ILE A 315 3.28 19.01 7.08
C ILE A 315 3.10 17.66 7.78
N LEU A 316 2.68 16.63 7.05
CA LEU A 316 2.44 15.31 7.63
C LEU A 316 3.74 14.61 8.05
N ASN A 317 4.82 14.73 7.26
CA ASN A 317 6.11 14.16 7.69
C ASN A 317 6.72 14.92 8.87
N ILE A 318 6.62 16.26 8.92
CA ILE A 318 7.05 17.03 10.11
C ILE A 318 6.24 16.62 11.32
N SER A 319 4.91 16.54 11.18
CA SER A 319 4.03 16.10 12.27
C SER A 319 4.39 14.69 12.74
N ALA A 320 4.68 13.75 11.82
CA ALA A 320 5.11 12.41 12.16
C ALA A 320 6.43 12.38 12.95
N ILE A 321 7.42 13.20 12.57
CA ILE A 321 8.69 13.33 13.29
C ILE A 321 8.47 13.88 14.71
N VAL A 322 7.69 14.97 14.83
CA VAL A 322 7.42 15.63 16.11
C VAL A 322 6.61 14.72 17.03
N LEU A 323 5.65 13.97 16.48
CA LEU A 323 4.78 13.09 17.26
C LEU A 323 5.43 11.74 17.60
N ALA A 324 6.50 11.33 16.90
CA ALA A 324 7.12 10.02 17.08
C ALA A 324 7.50 9.73 18.54
N TYR A 325 8.24 10.62 19.19
CA TYR A 325 8.62 10.47 20.60
C TYR A 325 7.44 10.59 21.58
N PRO A 326 6.69 11.71 21.62
CA PRO A 326 5.68 11.91 22.66
C PRO A 326 4.55 10.88 22.60
N MET A 327 4.17 10.42 21.41
CA MET A 327 3.16 9.37 21.29
C MET A 327 3.71 8.02 21.76
N LEU A 328 4.91 7.62 21.32
CA LEU A 328 5.49 6.34 21.73
C LEU A 328 5.83 6.28 23.22
N SER A 329 6.31 7.38 23.82
CA SER A 329 6.61 7.42 25.26
C SER A 329 5.36 7.17 26.11
N ILE A 330 4.20 7.66 25.66
CA ILE A 330 2.92 7.38 26.30
C ILE A 330 2.52 5.93 26.06
N ILE A 331 2.58 5.46 24.80
CA ILE A 331 2.14 4.12 24.39
C ILE A 331 2.83 2.99 25.16
N VAL A 332 4.12 3.13 25.47
CA VAL A 332 4.91 2.08 26.14
C VAL A 332 4.85 2.15 27.66
N ASP A 333 4.24 3.19 28.23
CA ASP A 333 4.16 3.39 29.68
C ASP A 333 2.83 2.88 30.24
N LYS A 334 2.89 1.77 31.00
CA LYS A 334 1.74 1.13 31.63
C LYS A 334 1.06 1.97 32.71
N SER A 335 1.68 3.09 33.14
CA SER A 335 1.09 3.96 34.15
C SER A 335 -0.11 4.75 33.63
N TYR A 336 -0.22 4.93 32.32
CA TYR A 336 -1.36 5.60 31.69
C TYR A 336 -2.58 4.70 31.56
N ALA A 337 -3.77 5.32 31.64
CA ALA A 337 -5.03 4.64 31.41
C ALA A 337 -5.10 4.08 29.96
N PRO A 338 -5.72 2.90 29.73
CA PRO A 338 -5.84 2.29 28.41
C PRO A 338 -6.37 3.23 27.31
N GLY A 339 -7.35 4.07 27.64
CA GLY A 339 -7.89 5.05 26.68
C GLY A 339 -6.87 6.09 26.19
N VAL A 340 -5.90 6.47 27.04
CA VAL A 340 -4.82 7.41 26.68
C VAL A 340 -3.79 6.74 25.77
N LEU A 341 -3.47 5.48 26.04
CA LEU A 341 -2.62 4.66 25.19
C LEU A 341 -3.25 4.51 23.79
N MET A 342 -4.53 4.15 23.75
CA MET A 342 -5.29 4.00 22.50
C MET A 342 -5.36 5.31 21.72
N LEU A 343 -5.65 6.43 22.39
CA LEU A 343 -5.68 7.75 21.74
C LEU A 343 -4.33 8.09 21.11
N SER A 344 -3.22 7.79 21.79
CA SER A 344 -1.87 8.04 21.28
C SER A 344 -1.59 7.23 20.01
N ILE A 345 -1.99 5.95 19.98
CA ILE A 345 -1.90 5.10 18.77
C ILE A 345 -2.77 5.66 17.64
N ILE A 346 -4.01 6.07 17.95
CA ILE A 346 -4.95 6.62 16.95
C ILE A 346 -4.40 7.88 16.30
N VAL A 347 -3.80 8.78 17.10
CA VAL A 347 -3.24 10.05 16.62
C VAL A 347 -2.03 9.80 15.71
N ILE A 348 -1.03 9.03 16.18
CA ILE A 348 0.16 8.78 15.36
C ILE A 348 -0.19 7.98 14.10
N HIS A 349 -1.12 7.03 14.19
CA HIS A 349 -1.54 6.23 13.03
C HIS A 349 -2.28 7.09 11.98
N ASN A 350 -3.20 7.96 12.38
CA ASN A 350 -3.90 8.84 11.44
C ASN A 350 -2.94 9.83 10.75
N VAL A 351 -2.00 10.41 11.49
CA VAL A 351 -1.09 11.43 10.95
C VAL A 351 0.04 10.81 10.14
N ALA A 352 0.77 9.87 10.72
CA ALA A 352 2.01 9.33 10.17
C ALA A 352 1.78 8.21 9.15
N VAL A 353 0.57 7.63 9.08
CA VAL A 353 0.26 6.53 8.17
C VAL A 353 -0.90 6.86 7.24
N LEU A 354 -2.13 7.00 7.76
CA LEU A 354 -3.32 7.18 6.91
C LEU A 354 -3.27 8.51 6.15
N GLY A 355 -2.79 9.58 6.80
CA GLY A 355 -2.70 10.89 6.19
C GLY A 355 -1.72 10.94 5.02
N LEU A 356 -0.53 10.34 5.17
CA LEU A 356 0.44 10.24 4.07
C LEU A 356 -0.08 9.32 2.96
N PHE A 357 -0.82 8.26 3.32
CA PHE A 357 -1.36 7.31 2.35
C PHE A 357 -2.47 7.91 1.48
N ALA A 358 -3.25 8.84 2.04
CA ALA A 358 -4.26 9.59 1.28
C ALA A 358 -3.68 10.38 0.10
N LEU A 359 -2.40 10.79 0.19
CA LEU A 359 -1.71 11.61 -0.82
C LEU A 359 -0.87 10.79 -1.79
N GLU A 360 -0.50 9.56 -1.42
CA GLU A 360 0.52 8.78 -2.12
C GLU A 360 0.15 8.43 -3.55
N ASN A 361 -1.02 7.80 -3.73
CA ASN A 361 -1.40 7.28 -5.04
C ASN A 361 -1.51 8.39 -6.09
N ILE A 362 -2.06 9.56 -5.71
CA ILE A 362 -2.16 10.70 -6.62
C ILE A 362 -0.81 11.35 -6.88
N THR A 363 0.00 11.56 -5.85
CA THR A 363 1.28 12.25 -5.98
C THR A 363 2.21 11.46 -6.88
N MET A 364 2.28 10.13 -6.71
CA MET A 364 3.06 9.27 -7.58
C MET A 364 2.52 9.25 -9.02
N ALA A 365 1.20 9.18 -9.21
CA ALA A 365 0.61 9.22 -10.55
C ALA A 365 0.93 10.53 -11.30
N GLU A 366 0.93 11.68 -10.60
CA GLU A 366 1.26 12.98 -11.19
C GLU A 366 2.78 13.23 -11.31
N MET A 367 3.61 12.51 -10.56
CA MET A 367 5.06 12.57 -10.70
C MET A 367 5.58 11.93 -11.98
N PHE A 368 4.99 10.81 -12.41
CA PHE A 368 5.45 10.06 -13.58
C PHE A 368 4.69 10.42 -14.87
N GLY A 369 5.40 10.42 -15.99
CA GLY A 369 4.89 10.63 -17.34
C GLY A 369 4.14 9.43 -17.91
N SER A 370 3.33 9.68 -18.94
CA SER A 370 2.37 8.72 -19.51
C SER A 370 2.99 7.42 -20.06
N ARG A 371 4.22 7.48 -20.59
CA ARG A 371 4.87 6.37 -21.30
C ARG A 371 5.21 5.16 -20.42
N ASN A 372 5.61 5.38 -19.16
CA ASN A 372 6.01 4.30 -18.25
C ASN A 372 5.48 4.55 -16.82
N ARG A 373 4.39 5.30 -16.69
CA ARG A 373 3.81 5.67 -15.38
C ARG A 373 3.61 4.45 -14.52
N PHE A 374 3.00 3.41 -15.07
CA PHE A 374 2.60 2.25 -14.29
C PHE A 374 3.81 1.48 -13.79
N THR A 375 4.76 1.14 -14.66
CA THR A 375 6.01 0.46 -14.26
C THR A 375 6.82 1.28 -13.27
N ARG A 376 7.03 2.58 -13.53
CA ARG A 376 7.83 3.45 -12.64
C ARG A 376 7.18 3.64 -11.28
N MET A 377 5.85 3.82 -11.23
CA MET A 377 5.10 3.90 -9.99
C MET A 377 5.15 2.57 -9.21
N ALA A 378 4.92 1.44 -9.86
CA ALA A 378 4.97 0.13 -9.21
C ALA A 378 6.35 -0.16 -8.61
N ILE A 379 7.42 -0.02 -9.39
CA ILE A 379 8.78 -0.33 -8.91
C ILE A 379 9.24 0.67 -7.85
N SER A 380 9.00 1.97 -8.01
CA SER A 380 9.41 2.96 -7.01
C SER A 380 8.73 2.75 -5.66
N LYS A 381 7.42 2.40 -5.69
CA LYS A 381 6.62 2.07 -4.53
C LYS A 381 7.11 0.79 -3.83
N GLU A 382 7.35 -0.28 -4.58
CA GLU A 382 7.78 -1.55 -4.00
C GLU A 382 9.25 -1.52 -3.55
N ALA A 383 10.12 -0.73 -4.19
CA ALA A 383 11.50 -0.51 -3.74
C ALA A 383 11.53 0.15 -2.35
N GLY A 384 10.74 1.22 -2.15
CA GLY A 384 10.60 1.86 -0.84
C GLY A 384 9.89 0.95 0.17
N GLY A 385 8.86 0.22 -0.28
CA GLY A 385 8.12 -0.74 0.51
C GLY A 385 8.98 -1.90 1.03
N LEU A 386 9.85 -2.47 0.20
CA LEU A 386 10.72 -3.57 0.62
C LEU A 386 11.63 -3.16 1.78
N VAL A 387 12.29 -2.02 1.67
CA VAL A 387 13.21 -1.57 2.73
C VAL A 387 12.43 -1.16 3.98
N ALA A 388 11.41 -0.33 3.83
CA ALA A 388 10.73 0.29 4.97
C ALA A 388 9.73 -0.66 5.64
N VAL A 389 9.07 -1.55 4.89
CA VAL A 389 7.99 -2.43 5.36
C VAL A 389 8.40 -3.90 5.37
N GLY A 390 9.18 -4.34 4.39
CA GLY A 390 9.69 -5.71 4.37
C GLY A 390 10.77 -5.93 5.42
N PHE A 391 11.82 -5.10 5.42
CA PHE A 391 12.92 -5.20 6.38
C PHE A 391 12.70 -4.37 7.65
N GLY A 392 11.94 -3.28 7.59
CA GLY A 392 11.74 -2.38 8.72
C GLY A 392 11.28 -3.05 10.03
N PRO A 393 10.17 -3.81 10.03
CA PRO A 393 9.71 -4.53 11.22
C PRO A 393 10.73 -5.55 11.75
N VAL A 394 11.48 -6.23 10.87
CA VAL A 394 12.54 -7.18 11.25
C VAL A 394 13.68 -6.44 11.96
N LEU A 395 14.14 -5.34 11.37
CA LEU A 395 15.20 -4.50 11.94
C LEU A 395 14.76 -3.89 13.27
N ALA A 396 13.51 -3.43 13.38
CA ALA A 396 12.95 -2.94 14.63
C ALA A 396 12.97 -4.03 15.71
N GLY A 397 12.57 -5.26 15.38
CA GLY A 397 12.66 -6.41 16.27
C GLY A 397 14.08 -6.69 16.75
N ILE A 398 15.04 -6.74 15.83
CA ILE A 398 16.46 -6.97 16.13
C ILE A 398 16.99 -5.86 17.06
N PHE A 399 16.78 -4.59 16.72
CA PHE A 399 17.31 -3.47 17.49
C PHE A 399 16.65 -3.35 18.86
N CYS A 400 15.33 -3.54 18.97
CA CYS A 400 14.65 -3.55 20.26
C CYS A 400 15.15 -4.68 21.15
N ASN A 401 15.37 -5.88 20.57
CA ASN A 401 15.90 -7.03 21.31
C ASN A 401 17.36 -6.80 21.77
N MET A 402 18.21 -6.25 20.91
CA MET A 402 19.62 -5.95 21.24
C MET A 402 19.75 -4.86 22.32
N THR A 403 18.89 -3.85 22.28
CA THR A 403 18.96 -2.70 23.20
C THR A 403 18.14 -2.89 24.46
N GLY A 404 17.22 -3.86 24.49
CA GLY A 404 16.23 -4.00 25.56
C GLY A 404 15.29 -2.79 25.67
N SER A 405 15.12 -2.03 24.58
CA SER A 405 14.45 -0.73 24.60
C SER A 405 13.53 -0.50 23.41
N TRP A 406 12.57 0.40 23.56
CA TRP A 406 11.62 0.84 22.51
C TRP A 406 12.16 2.01 21.67
N TRP A 407 13.28 2.63 22.08
CA TRP A 407 13.93 3.74 21.36
C TRP A 407 14.20 3.48 19.87
N PRO A 408 14.57 2.25 19.43
CA PRO A 408 14.74 1.97 18.01
C PRO A 408 13.48 2.24 17.18
N ILE A 409 12.27 2.04 17.74
CA ILE A 409 11.01 2.31 17.03
C ILE A 409 10.89 3.80 16.73
N VAL A 410 11.18 4.67 17.72
CA VAL A 410 11.19 6.13 17.54
C VAL A 410 12.21 6.54 16.49
N ALA A 411 13.44 6.04 16.61
CA ALA A 411 14.52 6.39 15.71
C ALA A 411 14.15 6.03 14.25
N MET A 412 13.57 4.84 14.04
CA MET A 412 13.16 4.40 12.71
C MET A 412 11.97 5.20 12.17
N LEU A 413 10.95 5.51 12.98
CA LEU A 413 9.84 6.40 12.57
C LEU A 413 10.37 7.77 12.13
N VAL A 414 11.28 8.37 12.91
CA VAL A 414 11.90 9.65 12.59
C VAL A 414 12.71 9.56 11.30
N VAL A 415 13.53 8.52 11.12
CA VAL A 415 14.34 8.33 9.90
C VAL A 415 13.45 8.15 8.67
N TYR A 416 12.41 7.33 8.75
CA TYR A 416 11.48 7.10 7.64
C TYR A 416 10.71 8.37 7.26
N SER A 417 10.20 9.10 8.24
CA SER A 417 9.56 10.39 7.98
C SER A 417 10.54 11.47 7.53
N LEU A 418 11.81 11.43 7.93
CA LEU A 418 12.83 12.34 7.45
C LEU A 418 13.16 12.09 5.97
N ILE A 419 13.28 10.82 5.55
CA ILE A 419 13.44 10.47 4.13
C ILE A 419 12.23 10.97 3.33
N GLY A 420 11.01 10.73 3.82
CA GLY A 420 9.78 11.25 3.23
C GLY A 420 9.75 12.78 3.13
N LEU A 421 10.17 13.47 4.19
CA LEU A 421 10.26 14.92 4.26
C LEU A 421 11.27 15.49 3.26
N VAL A 422 12.48 14.92 3.20
CA VAL A 422 13.51 15.34 2.25
C VAL A 422 13.01 15.18 0.81
N SER A 423 12.39 14.05 0.48
CA SER A 423 11.77 13.87 -0.83
C SER A 423 10.66 14.88 -1.11
N ALA A 424 9.80 15.18 -0.13
CA ALA A 424 8.76 16.20 -0.27
C ALA A 424 9.32 17.63 -0.41
N LEU A 425 10.46 17.93 0.20
CA LEU A 425 11.15 19.21 0.04
C LEU A 425 11.81 19.32 -1.34
N LEU A 426 12.29 18.21 -1.92
CA LEU A 426 12.98 18.21 -3.21
C LEU A 426 12.06 17.99 -4.41
N MET A 427 10.84 17.48 -4.20
CA MET A 427 9.87 17.28 -5.28
C MET A 427 9.28 18.61 -5.76
N PRO A 428 8.99 18.74 -7.07
CA PRO A 428 8.19 19.84 -7.58
C PRO A 428 6.73 19.71 -7.10
N GLU A 429 5.97 20.79 -7.16
CA GLU A 429 4.51 20.68 -7.07
C GLU A 429 3.98 20.02 -8.35
N VAL A 430 3.15 18.99 -8.18
CA VAL A 430 2.66 18.14 -9.28
C VAL A 430 1.16 18.25 -9.51
N ARG A 431 0.46 19.07 -8.72
CA ARG A 431 -0.99 19.24 -8.83
C ARG A 431 -1.46 19.48 -10.26
N ASP A 432 -2.44 18.66 -10.66
CA ASP A 432 -3.21 18.79 -11.91
C ASP A 432 -2.35 18.82 -13.17
N ARG A 433 -1.14 18.27 -13.08
CA ARG A 433 -0.24 18.06 -14.20
C ARG A 433 -0.95 17.33 -15.33
N ASP A 434 -0.62 17.64 -16.59
CA ASP A 434 -1.12 16.83 -17.70
C ASP A 434 -0.57 15.40 -17.59
N LEU A 435 -1.47 14.43 -17.41
CA LEU A 435 -1.11 13.02 -17.29
C LEU A 435 -0.81 12.38 -18.65
N SER A 436 -1.04 13.10 -19.76
CA SER A 436 -0.70 12.66 -21.11
C SER A 436 0.75 12.99 -21.47
N ASP A 437 1.37 13.93 -20.73
CA ASP A 437 2.75 14.32 -20.90
C ASP A 437 3.69 13.11 -20.71
N ALA A 438 4.58 12.91 -21.68
CA ALA A 438 5.48 11.77 -21.73
C ALA A 438 6.65 11.89 -20.75
N GLU A 439 7.02 13.12 -20.38
CA GLU A 439 8.17 13.37 -19.52
C GLU A 439 7.80 13.19 -18.05
N ASP A 440 8.78 13.18 -17.15
CA ASP A 440 8.57 13.01 -15.72
C ASP A 440 8.64 14.37 -15.00
N ALA A 441 7.82 14.56 -13.96
CA ALA A 441 7.65 15.87 -13.36
C ALA A 441 8.93 16.40 -12.69
N ALA A 442 9.83 15.55 -12.19
CA ALA A 442 11.09 16.02 -11.61
C ALA A 442 12.24 16.14 -12.62
N GLU A 443 12.05 15.70 -13.87
CA GLU A 443 13.09 15.71 -14.91
C GLU A 443 13.07 16.99 -15.78
N VAL A 444 11.90 17.64 -15.91
CA VAL A 444 11.76 18.84 -16.76
C VAL A 444 12.29 20.09 -16.03
N PRO A 445 13.25 20.85 -16.59
CA PRO A 445 13.71 22.11 -16.03
C PRO A 445 12.56 23.12 -15.87
N GLN A 446 12.50 23.79 -14.71
CA GLN A 446 11.43 24.74 -14.36
C GLN A 446 11.23 25.88 -15.38
N LYS A 447 12.25 26.21 -16.19
CA LYS A 447 12.21 27.26 -17.24
C LYS A 447 11.37 26.89 -18.47
N GLU A 448 11.25 25.61 -18.84
CA GLU A 448 10.47 25.20 -20.03
C GLU A 448 8.96 25.12 -19.74
N ARG A 449 8.58 24.94 -18.48
CA ARG A 449 7.16 24.91 -18.05
C ARG A 449 6.44 26.24 -18.24
N ALA A 450 7.14 27.36 -18.06
CA ALA A 450 6.59 28.69 -18.30
C ALA A 450 6.29 28.94 -19.79
N ALA A 451 7.09 28.34 -20.69
CA ALA A 451 6.90 28.46 -22.13
C ALA A 451 5.67 27.68 -22.63
N TYR A 452 5.41 26.49 -22.07
CA TYR A 452 4.22 25.70 -22.43
C TYR A 452 2.90 26.30 -21.91
N GLY A 453 2.89 26.89 -20.72
CA GLY A 453 1.69 27.57 -20.17
C GLY A 453 1.28 28.84 -20.95
N ALA A 454 2.24 29.51 -21.58
CA ALA A 454 2.00 30.67 -22.43
C ALA A 454 1.44 30.30 -23.82
N LEU A 455 1.66 29.07 -24.29
CA LEU A 455 1.14 28.57 -25.57
C LEU A 455 -0.27 27.99 -25.46
N SER A 456 -0.63 27.39 -24.32
CA SER A 456 -1.98 26.83 -24.10
C SER A 456 -3.06 27.88 -23.79
N THR A 457 -2.66 29.12 -23.49
CA THR A 457 -3.59 30.26 -23.27
C THR A 457 -3.90 31.03 -24.56
N ARG A 458 -3.32 30.63 -25.70
CA ARG A 458 -3.50 31.26 -27.02
C ARG A 458 -4.20 30.38 -28.07
N ARG A 459 -4.96 29.35 -27.68
CA ARG A 459 -5.83 28.61 -28.60
C ARG A 459 -7.23 28.41 -28.06
#